data_AF-F3QW00-F1
#
_entry.id   AF-F3QW00-F1
#
_cell.length_a   1.000
_cell.length_b   1.000
_cell.length_c   1.000
_cell.angle_alpha   90.00
_cell.angle_beta   90.00
_cell.angle_gamma   90.00
#
_symmetry.space_group_name_H-M   'P 1'
#
loop_
_entity.id
_entity.type
_entity.pdbx_description
1 polymer ?
#
loop_
_entity_poly.entity_id
_entity_poly.type
_entity_poly.pdbx_seq_one_letter_code
_entity_poly.pdbx_strand_id
1 'polypeptide(L)'
;MFIPTFYFDIYLNSYLFFCIASSIVVLSSIFLTITGHYKFTLLEIGILIVIIIEFLRLIIQQEILIYYQALLKMVILLCWMVNLRNLIRNDYSFAQKSLFYILLIWLMIQFVCFIHIQDLLPIRFYNSVIFSTYISLIICFLSLNLPLKDGKVLKKTSFIIFTILLAATAIYFSSRASFIILITLILYKIRIRFPILLIITIICTICLAFTLKTDSSLGRILIWRSSFNIFTDNPGLGIGVGKFPNIYMDYQQMFLNSIKVSDKMSFLAGNTSYAYNDFLEFLCKFGLLPSFIVLFTALITYKKVYIDSNSYFMIFLFFISSCISYFAQILYCQLLIITFISTIRHNCINLSMIKRKYIFNGIFIMILTASTFLFFAKHNEYKTFIYKEKESYSSIPILHDNPQYLIRRATYLFANKEHNNVIKTLDTFSYYIKSDESELLYAKALIPLRQYQEAEEHLKKSIKMYPSKFKARYELMILYKNHLKNHEKGLAVAREIVKLPEKIPTGLSLYIKRYAKNYINESENGFI
;
A
#
# COMPACT_ATOMS: atom_id res chain seq x y z
N MET A 1 -14.62 16.40 1.43
CA MET A 1 -14.58 16.14 -0.04
C MET A 1 -13.14 16.27 -0.54
N PHE A 2 -12.19 15.53 0.05
CA PHE A 2 -10.73 15.62 -0.25
C PHE A 2 -10.12 14.30 -0.72
N ILE A 3 -10.94 13.23 -0.80
CA ILE A 3 -10.53 11.91 -1.27
C ILE A 3 -10.47 11.82 -2.81
N PRO A 4 -11.29 12.55 -3.61
CA PRO A 4 -11.22 12.40 -5.07
C PRO A 4 -9.88 12.89 -5.62
N THR A 5 -9.40 14.07 -5.22
CA THR A 5 -8.12 14.66 -5.64
C THR A 5 -6.91 13.80 -5.26
N PHE A 6 -6.99 13.12 -4.11
CA PHE A 6 -5.94 12.29 -3.51
C PHE A 6 -5.57 11.03 -4.31
N TYR A 7 -6.49 10.49 -5.11
CA TYR A 7 -6.28 9.22 -5.82
C TYR A 7 -6.15 9.32 -7.35
N PHE A 8 -6.39 10.49 -7.96
CA PHE A 8 -6.31 10.65 -9.42
C PHE A 8 -4.91 10.35 -9.95
N ASP A 9 -3.89 10.88 -9.29
CA ASP A 9 -2.49 10.74 -9.70
C ASP A 9 -1.94 9.32 -9.47
N ILE A 10 -2.43 8.58 -8.45
CA ILE A 10 -1.82 7.31 -8.02
C ILE A 10 -1.90 6.28 -9.13
N TYR A 11 -3.08 6.06 -9.71
CA TYR A 11 -3.25 5.08 -10.77
C TYR A 11 -2.64 5.55 -12.10
N LEU A 12 -2.85 6.82 -12.47
CA LEU A 12 -2.31 7.39 -13.70
C LEU A 12 -0.78 7.31 -13.75
N ASN A 13 -0.12 7.76 -12.68
CA ASN A 13 1.32 7.71 -12.53
C ASN A 13 1.81 6.27 -12.37
N SER A 14 1.04 5.39 -11.71
CA SER A 14 1.41 3.97 -11.62
C SER A 14 1.40 3.28 -12.98
N TYR A 15 0.41 3.53 -13.85
CA TYR A 15 0.38 2.93 -15.19
C TYR A 15 1.51 3.43 -16.07
N LEU A 16 1.79 4.73 -16.06
CA LEU A 16 2.93 5.30 -16.76
C LEU A 16 4.24 4.69 -16.25
N PHE A 17 4.38 4.59 -14.93
CA PHE A 17 5.55 4.01 -14.31
C PHE A 17 5.71 2.53 -14.68
N PHE A 18 4.65 1.71 -14.60
CA PHE A 18 4.70 0.31 -15.01
C PHE A 18 5.04 0.17 -16.49
N CYS A 19 4.54 1.05 -17.35
CA CYS A 19 4.92 1.12 -18.76
C CYS A 19 6.43 1.38 -18.93
N ILE A 20 6.99 2.37 -18.24
CA ILE A 20 8.42 2.69 -18.28
C ILE A 20 9.25 1.53 -17.72
N ALA A 21 8.89 1.02 -16.53
CA ALA A 21 9.61 -0.05 -15.87
C ALA A 21 9.61 -1.32 -16.72
N SER A 22 8.46 -1.72 -17.26
CA SER A 22 8.36 -2.88 -18.14
C SER A 22 9.13 -2.69 -19.45
N SER A 23 9.19 -1.46 -20.00
CA SER A 23 9.99 -1.17 -21.19
C SER A 23 11.50 -1.33 -20.91
N ILE A 24 11.98 -0.85 -19.77
CA ILE A 24 13.36 -1.05 -19.32
C ILE A 24 13.66 -2.54 -19.12
N VAL A 25 12.72 -3.30 -18.54
CA VAL A 25 12.85 -4.76 -18.39
C VAL A 25 12.95 -5.45 -19.75
N VAL A 26 12.09 -5.09 -20.72
CA VAL A 26 12.14 -5.66 -22.08
C VAL A 26 13.51 -5.41 -22.72
N LEU A 27 13.99 -4.16 -22.71
CA LEU A 27 15.28 -3.81 -23.32
C LEU A 27 16.44 -4.55 -22.66
N SER A 28 16.46 -4.61 -21.32
CA SER A 28 17.50 -5.33 -20.58
C SER A 28 17.43 -6.85 -20.79
N SER A 29 16.24 -7.43 -20.91
CA SER A 29 16.06 -8.85 -21.23
C SER A 29 16.55 -9.20 -22.63
N ILE A 30 16.29 -8.33 -23.63
CA ILE A 30 16.82 -8.49 -25.00
C ILE A 30 18.35 -8.48 -24.97
N PHE A 31 18.95 -7.46 -24.34
CA PHE A 31 20.41 -7.34 -24.20
C PHE A 31 21.04 -8.57 -23.53
N LEU A 32 20.48 -9.03 -22.41
CA LEU A 32 20.98 -10.21 -21.69
C LEU A 32 20.82 -11.51 -22.49
N THR A 33 19.79 -11.60 -23.34
CA THR A 33 19.58 -12.76 -24.22
C THR A 33 20.60 -12.80 -25.34
N ILE A 34 20.89 -11.65 -25.98
CA ILE A 34 21.90 -11.52 -27.04
C ILE A 34 23.30 -11.86 -26.51
N THR A 35 23.64 -11.36 -25.31
CA THR A 35 24.95 -11.59 -24.69
C THR A 35 25.11 -12.98 -24.06
N GLY A 36 24.06 -13.83 -24.06
CA GLY A 36 24.13 -15.20 -23.54
C GLY A 36 24.34 -15.30 -22.02
N HIS A 37 24.05 -14.23 -21.28
CA HIS A 37 24.43 -14.07 -19.88
C HIS A 37 23.28 -14.31 -18.88
N TYR A 38 22.29 -15.14 -19.18
CA TYR A 38 21.16 -15.37 -18.27
C TYR A 38 21.45 -16.44 -17.21
N LYS A 39 21.43 -16.06 -15.92
CA LYS A 39 21.46 -16.97 -14.76
C LYS A 39 20.30 -16.66 -13.81
N PHE A 40 19.90 -17.64 -13.00
CA PHE A 40 18.90 -17.47 -11.93
C PHE A 40 19.45 -17.84 -10.56
N THR A 41 18.83 -17.32 -9.50
CA THR A 41 19.05 -17.76 -8.11
C THR A 41 17.86 -18.57 -7.61
N LEU A 42 18.05 -19.28 -6.49
CA LEU A 42 16.94 -19.96 -5.83
C LEU A 42 15.86 -18.99 -5.38
N LEU A 43 16.22 -17.79 -4.91
CA LEU A 43 15.25 -16.77 -4.50
C LEU A 43 14.27 -16.43 -5.63
N GLU A 44 14.77 -16.24 -6.85
CA GLU A 44 13.92 -15.96 -8.01
C GLU A 44 13.01 -17.12 -8.38
N ILE A 45 13.54 -18.35 -8.31
CA ILE A 45 12.75 -19.55 -8.53
C ILE A 45 11.66 -19.66 -7.46
N GLY A 46 11.98 -19.37 -6.20
CA GLY A 46 11.02 -19.33 -5.10
C GLY A 46 9.91 -18.31 -5.34
N ILE A 47 10.28 -17.08 -5.75
CA ILE A 47 9.30 -16.03 -6.10
C ILE A 47 8.45 -16.45 -7.31
N LEU A 48 9.04 -17.06 -8.33
CA LEU A 48 8.31 -17.57 -9.49
C LEU A 48 7.29 -18.65 -9.08
N ILE A 49 7.66 -19.56 -8.18
CA ILE A 49 6.75 -20.57 -7.63
C ILE A 49 5.57 -19.90 -6.93
N VAL A 50 5.81 -18.85 -6.12
CA VAL A 50 4.73 -18.08 -5.48
C VAL A 50 3.81 -17.42 -6.51
N ILE A 51 4.36 -16.83 -7.57
CA ILE A 51 3.55 -16.25 -8.66
C ILE A 51 2.69 -17.32 -9.33
N ILE A 52 3.23 -18.53 -9.57
CA ILE A 52 2.49 -19.65 -10.15
C ILE A 52 1.36 -20.12 -9.22
N ILE A 53 1.62 -20.25 -7.92
CA ILE A 53 0.62 -20.62 -6.91
C ILE A 53 -0.55 -19.61 -6.93
N GLU A 54 -0.25 -18.30 -6.93
CA GLU A 54 -1.28 -17.26 -7.00
C GLU A 54 -2.05 -17.28 -8.32
N PHE A 55 -1.38 -17.53 -9.44
CA PHE A 55 -2.04 -17.67 -10.73
C PHE A 55 -3.01 -18.87 -10.76
N LEU A 56 -2.57 -20.04 -10.29
CA LEU A 56 -3.41 -21.24 -10.19
C LEU A 56 -4.60 -21.01 -9.25
N ARG A 57 -4.40 -20.30 -8.15
CA ARG A 57 -5.47 -19.92 -7.22
C ARG A 57 -6.53 -19.08 -7.93
N LEU A 58 -6.13 -18.04 -8.67
CA LEU A 58 -7.08 -17.20 -9.41
C LEU A 58 -7.88 -18.01 -10.43
N ILE A 59 -7.26 -19.01 -11.06
CA ILE A 59 -7.94 -19.96 -11.96
C ILE A 59 -9.00 -20.76 -11.21
N ILE A 60 -8.63 -21.38 -10.10
CA ILE A 60 -9.52 -22.23 -9.30
C ILE A 60 -10.71 -21.44 -8.76
N GLN A 61 -10.48 -20.20 -8.32
CA GLN A 61 -11.52 -19.35 -7.74
C GLN A 61 -12.43 -18.70 -8.80
N GLN A 62 -12.23 -18.98 -10.10
CA GLN A 62 -12.91 -18.33 -11.23
C GLN A 62 -12.80 -16.79 -11.18
N GLU A 63 -11.70 -16.34 -10.59
CA GLU A 63 -11.39 -14.94 -10.32
C GLU A 63 -10.42 -14.36 -11.35
N ILE A 64 -10.20 -15.09 -12.45
CA ILE A 64 -9.35 -14.66 -13.56
C ILE A 64 -10.01 -13.47 -14.25
N LEU A 65 -9.77 -12.29 -13.69
CA LEU A 65 -9.77 -11.10 -14.51
C LEU A 65 -8.46 -11.11 -15.29
N ILE A 66 -8.60 -11.08 -16.62
CA ILE A 66 -7.52 -10.95 -17.61
C ILE A 66 -6.54 -9.80 -17.24
N TYR A 67 -6.98 -8.88 -16.37
CA TYR A 67 -6.30 -7.65 -15.99
C TYR A 67 -5.85 -7.58 -14.53
N TYR A 68 -5.59 -8.69 -13.82
CA TYR A 68 -5.20 -8.63 -12.40
C TYR A 68 -3.86 -7.90 -12.18
N GLN A 69 -3.91 -6.57 -11.98
CA GLN A 69 -2.75 -5.67 -11.94
C GLN A 69 -1.71 -6.10 -10.91
N ALA A 70 -2.15 -6.68 -9.80
CA ALA A 70 -1.25 -7.06 -8.73
C ALA A 70 -0.37 -8.28 -9.09
N LEU A 71 -0.89 -9.24 -9.88
CA LEU A 71 -0.10 -10.37 -10.38
C LEU A 71 0.91 -9.88 -11.44
N LEU A 72 0.46 -9.03 -12.36
CA LEU A 72 1.31 -8.46 -13.40
C LEU A 72 2.45 -7.63 -12.82
N LYS A 73 2.17 -6.87 -11.75
CA LYS A 73 3.17 -6.16 -10.94
C LYS A 73 4.22 -7.12 -10.37
N MET A 74 3.82 -8.26 -9.79
CA MET A 74 4.79 -9.23 -9.25
C MET A 74 5.68 -9.81 -10.35
N VAL A 75 5.12 -10.12 -11.52
CA VAL A 75 5.89 -10.59 -12.68
C VAL A 75 6.92 -9.53 -13.06
N ILE A 76 6.52 -8.28 -13.30
CA ILE A 76 7.45 -7.20 -13.69
C ILE A 76 8.55 -7.01 -12.65
N LEU A 77 8.24 -7.05 -11.36
CA LEU A 77 9.23 -6.91 -10.29
C LEU A 77 10.23 -8.06 -10.25
N LEU A 78 9.77 -9.31 -10.46
CA LEU A 78 10.65 -10.46 -10.61
C LEU A 78 11.58 -10.28 -11.81
N CYS A 79 11.04 -9.87 -12.95
CA CYS A 79 11.83 -9.65 -14.18
C CYS A 79 12.88 -8.55 -13.98
N TRP A 80 12.49 -7.46 -13.31
CA TRP A 80 13.39 -6.37 -12.94
C TRP A 80 14.54 -6.89 -12.07
N MET A 81 14.24 -7.68 -11.04
CA MET A 81 15.24 -8.27 -10.15
C MET A 81 16.21 -9.17 -10.93
N VAL A 82 15.69 -10.06 -11.80
CA VAL A 82 16.52 -10.98 -12.62
C VAL A 82 17.45 -10.22 -13.54
N ASN A 83 16.94 -9.21 -14.25
CA ASN A 83 17.73 -8.44 -15.20
C ASN A 83 18.79 -7.61 -14.48
N LEU A 84 18.40 -6.85 -13.44
CA LEU A 84 19.30 -5.99 -12.70
C LEU A 84 20.46 -6.79 -12.09
N ARG A 85 20.16 -7.95 -11.49
CA ARG A 85 21.17 -8.80 -10.89
C ARG A 85 22.14 -9.36 -11.94
N ASN A 86 21.64 -9.82 -13.09
CA ASN A 86 22.50 -10.33 -14.16
C ASN A 86 23.41 -9.25 -14.75
N LEU A 87 22.96 -7.99 -14.82
CA LEU A 87 23.78 -6.85 -15.24
C LEU A 87 24.89 -6.53 -14.24
N ILE A 88 24.62 -6.68 -12.93
CA ILE A 88 25.55 -6.30 -11.86
C ILE A 88 26.58 -7.39 -11.53
N ARG A 89 26.27 -8.67 -11.80
CA ARG A 89 27.00 -9.82 -11.24
C ARG A 89 28.52 -9.85 -11.48
N ASN A 90 29.00 -9.20 -12.54
CA ASN A 90 30.41 -9.24 -12.94
C ASN A 90 31.26 -8.19 -12.20
N ASP A 91 30.67 -7.05 -11.80
CA ASP A 91 31.38 -5.98 -11.10
C ASP A 91 30.48 -5.29 -10.05
N TYR A 92 30.41 -5.92 -8.87
CA TYR A 92 29.65 -5.39 -7.73
C TYR A 92 30.21 -4.07 -7.20
N SER A 93 31.52 -3.84 -7.32
CA SER A 93 32.15 -2.60 -6.84
C SER A 93 31.72 -1.41 -7.69
N PHE A 94 31.73 -1.60 -9.02
CA PHE A 94 31.18 -0.62 -9.94
C PHE A 94 29.69 -0.39 -9.70
N ALA A 95 28.89 -1.46 -9.58
CA ALA A 95 27.46 -1.34 -9.35
C ALA A 95 27.10 -0.59 -8.06
N GLN A 96 27.81 -0.83 -6.95
CA GLN A 96 27.60 -0.10 -5.70
C GLN A 96 27.93 1.40 -5.86
N LYS A 97 28.98 1.74 -6.60
CA LYS A 97 29.31 3.15 -6.92
C LYS A 97 28.25 3.79 -7.81
N SER A 98 27.79 3.10 -8.85
CA SER A 98 26.71 3.57 -9.71
C SER A 98 25.44 3.81 -8.92
N LEU A 99 25.06 2.87 -8.04
CA LEU A 99 23.90 3.01 -7.15
C LEU A 99 24.04 4.24 -6.24
N PHE A 100 25.23 4.47 -5.67
CA PHE A 100 25.51 5.66 -4.88
C PHE A 100 25.22 6.95 -5.65
N TYR A 101 25.77 7.10 -6.86
CA TYR A 101 25.56 8.32 -7.65
C TYR A 101 24.11 8.48 -8.12
N ILE A 102 23.45 7.39 -8.54
CA ILE A 102 22.03 7.41 -8.92
C ILE A 102 21.17 7.86 -7.74
N LEU A 103 21.39 7.32 -6.54
CA LEU A 103 20.63 7.69 -5.35
C LEU A 103 20.95 9.10 -4.85
N LEU A 104 22.18 9.59 -5.05
CA LEU A 104 22.55 10.97 -4.75
C LEU A 104 21.83 11.96 -5.67
N ILE A 105 21.87 11.73 -6.98
CA ILE A 105 21.14 12.54 -7.97
C ILE A 105 19.64 12.49 -7.67
N TRP A 106 19.12 11.30 -7.36
CA TRP A 106 17.72 11.12 -6.97
C TRP A 106 17.36 11.94 -5.74
N LEU A 107 18.18 11.91 -4.69
CA LEU A 107 17.96 12.72 -3.48
C LEU A 107 17.96 14.22 -3.80
N MET A 108 18.86 14.68 -4.67
CA MET A 108 18.91 16.08 -5.11
C MET A 108 17.65 16.48 -5.88
N ILE A 109 17.18 15.65 -6.82
CA ILE A 109 15.92 15.87 -7.55
C ILE A 109 14.77 15.98 -6.55
N GLN A 110 14.66 15.05 -5.59
CA GLN A 110 13.62 15.09 -4.57
C GLN A 110 13.67 16.37 -3.73
N PHE A 111 14.87 16.85 -3.39
CA PHE A 111 15.06 18.09 -2.65
C PHE A 111 14.65 19.34 -3.46
N VAL A 112 15.06 19.42 -4.74
CA VAL A 112 14.67 20.52 -5.64
C VAL A 112 13.17 20.53 -5.86
N CYS A 113 12.56 19.37 -6.13
CA CYS A 113 11.12 19.25 -6.29
C CYS A 113 10.37 19.66 -5.02
N PHE A 114 10.89 19.28 -3.84
CA PHE A 114 10.31 19.67 -2.56
C PHE A 114 10.32 21.21 -2.35
N ILE A 115 11.36 21.91 -2.81
CA ILE A 115 11.48 23.37 -2.66
C ILE A 115 10.64 24.13 -3.70
N HIS A 116 10.73 23.74 -4.98
CA HIS A 116 10.30 24.60 -6.08
C HIS A 116 9.00 24.18 -6.75
N ILE A 117 8.55 22.94 -6.61
CA ILE A 117 7.57 22.37 -7.53
C ILE A 117 6.57 21.49 -6.77
N GLN A 118 5.51 22.10 -6.22
CA GLN A 118 4.40 21.34 -5.64
C GLN A 118 3.61 20.52 -6.71
N ASP A 119 3.68 20.91 -7.99
CA ASP A 119 2.75 20.41 -9.03
C ASP A 119 3.31 19.50 -10.15
N LEU A 120 4.63 19.31 -10.28
CA LEU A 120 5.25 18.64 -11.44
C LEU A 120 6.08 17.39 -11.09
N LEU A 121 5.86 16.77 -9.93
CA LEU A 121 6.52 15.52 -9.59
C LEU A 121 5.81 14.32 -10.25
N PRO A 122 6.51 13.47 -11.02
CA PRO A 122 5.97 12.17 -11.42
C PRO A 122 5.79 11.22 -10.22
N ILE A 123 6.38 11.53 -9.07
CA ILE A 123 6.29 10.73 -7.84
C ILE A 123 5.93 11.61 -6.65
N ARG A 124 4.63 11.75 -6.39
CA ARG A 124 4.12 12.29 -5.14
C ARG A 124 4.01 11.15 -4.13
N PHE A 125 4.78 11.22 -3.06
CA PHE A 125 4.53 10.38 -1.90
C PHE A 125 3.40 11.03 -1.08
N TYR A 126 2.15 10.60 -1.32
CA TYR A 126 0.96 11.13 -0.64
C TYR A 126 0.96 10.91 0.88
N ASN A 127 1.78 9.97 1.36
CA ASN A 127 2.00 9.75 2.77
C ASN A 127 3.38 10.27 3.17
N SER A 128 3.38 11.36 3.96
CA SER A 128 4.59 11.99 4.49
C SER A 128 5.47 11.05 5.30
N VAL A 129 4.88 10.06 5.98
CA VAL A 129 5.65 9.06 6.76
C VAL A 129 6.44 8.15 5.82
N ILE A 130 5.82 7.63 4.74
CA ILE A 130 6.54 6.78 3.78
C ILE A 130 7.64 7.58 3.09
N PHE A 131 7.32 8.79 2.62
CA PHE A 131 8.30 9.66 1.99
C PHE A 131 9.53 9.87 2.88
N SER A 132 9.27 10.23 4.14
CA SER A 132 10.29 10.47 5.14
C SER A 132 11.13 9.21 5.38
N THR A 133 10.51 8.03 5.49
CA THR A 133 11.26 6.76 5.61
C THR A 133 12.09 6.43 4.39
N TYR A 134 11.55 6.65 3.19
CA TYR A 134 12.23 6.38 1.93
C TYR A 134 13.48 7.25 1.77
N ILE A 135 13.35 8.57 1.99
CA ILE A 135 14.48 9.50 2.00
C ILE A 135 15.47 9.14 3.11
N SER A 136 14.99 8.79 4.31
CA SER A 136 15.84 8.41 5.44
C SER A 136 16.74 7.21 5.12
N LEU A 137 16.19 6.20 4.45
CA LEU A 137 16.94 5.02 4.02
C LEU A 137 17.97 5.35 2.93
N ILE A 138 17.63 6.24 1.99
CA ILE A 138 18.59 6.73 0.98
C ILE A 138 19.73 7.50 1.63
N ILE A 139 19.43 8.46 2.51
CA ILE A 139 20.44 9.24 3.23
C ILE A 139 21.33 8.31 4.05
N CYS A 140 20.74 7.33 4.73
CA CYS A 140 21.49 6.33 5.48
C CYS A 140 22.47 5.58 4.58
N PHE A 141 22.01 5.06 3.43
CA PHE A 141 22.88 4.38 2.47
C PHE A 141 24.04 5.27 2.00
N LEU A 142 23.77 6.52 1.61
CA LEU A 142 24.77 7.47 1.15
C LEU A 142 25.80 7.78 2.24
N SER A 143 25.35 7.93 3.49
CA SER A 143 26.22 8.17 4.65
C SER A 143 27.20 7.00 4.91
N LEU A 144 26.79 5.77 4.57
CA LEU A 144 27.57 4.56 4.84
C LEU A 144 28.54 4.20 3.72
N ASN A 145 28.19 4.49 2.46
CA ASN A 145 28.86 3.93 1.28
C ASN A 145 29.52 4.98 0.37
N LEU A 146 30.02 6.07 0.97
CA LEU A 146 30.70 7.14 0.24
C LEU A 146 31.95 6.59 -0.51
N PRO A 147 32.01 6.68 -1.86
CA PRO A 147 33.03 6.02 -2.67
C PRO A 147 34.34 6.81 -2.79
N LEU A 148 34.85 7.36 -1.67
CA LEU A 148 36.15 8.05 -1.65
C LEU A 148 37.29 7.06 -1.38
N LYS A 149 38.32 7.08 -2.24
CA LYS A 149 39.53 6.26 -2.04
C LYS A 149 40.33 6.75 -0.83
N ASP A 150 40.56 8.07 -0.71
CA ASP A 150 41.35 8.67 0.38
C ASP A 150 40.69 9.92 0.96
N GLY A 151 40.85 10.15 2.27
CA GLY A 151 40.27 11.29 2.98
C GLY A 151 39.36 10.90 4.16
N LYS A 152 39.97 10.48 5.28
CA LYS A 152 39.23 10.19 6.54
C LYS A 152 38.39 11.37 7.00
N VAL A 153 38.91 12.60 6.84
CA VAL A 153 38.21 13.84 7.19
C VAL A 153 36.95 14.02 6.34
N LEU A 154 37.06 13.92 5.01
CA LEU A 154 35.93 14.02 4.08
C LEU A 154 34.84 12.97 4.35
N LYS A 155 35.23 11.73 4.66
CA LYS A 155 34.27 10.68 5.07
C LYS A 155 33.56 11.02 6.38
N LYS A 156 34.27 11.60 7.35
CA LYS A 156 33.69 12.02 8.63
C LYS A 156 32.75 13.23 8.46
N THR A 157 33.17 14.25 7.71
CA THR A 157 32.36 15.46 7.48
C THR A 157 31.10 15.14 6.67
N SER A 158 31.22 14.36 5.58
CA SER A 158 30.05 13.91 4.82
C SER A 158 29.07 13.07 5.65
N PHE A 159 29.58 12.16 6.50
CA PHE A 159 28.73 11.42 7.43
C PHE A 159 27.96 12.34 8.38
N ILE A 160 28.62 13.37 8.93
CA ILE A 160 27.98 14.36 9.80
C ILE A 160 26.90 15.13 9.02
N ILE A 161 27.19 15.60 7.81
CA ILE A 161 26.24 16.33 6.95
C ILE A 161 25.00 15.47 6.66
N PHE A 162 25.18 14.22 6.23
CA PHE A 162 24.05 13.31 5.97
C PHE A 162 23.26 13.01 7.23
N THR A 163 23.92 12.90 8.39
CA THR A 163 23.22 12.67 9.67
C THR A 163 22.40 13.88 10.09
N ILE A 164 22.91 15.11 9.89
CA ILE A 164 22.15 16.35 10.11
C ILE A 164 20.95 16.42 9.17
N LEU A 165 21.13 16.09 7.89
CA LEU A 165 20.04 16.04 6.92
C LEU A 165 18.97 15.01 7.34
N LEU A 166 19.40 13.83 7.78
CA LEU A 166 18.50 12.79 8.30
C LEU A 166 17.71 13.30 9.51
N ALA A 167 18.36 13.96 10.47
CA ALA A 167 17.71 14.55 11.63
C ALA A 167 16.69 15.63 11.22
N ALA A 168 17.05 16.52 10.29
CA ALA A 168 16.14 17.52 9.74
C ALA A 168 14.91 16.87 9.10
N THR A 169 15.08 15.80 8.31
CA THR A 169 13.94 15.07 7.72
C THR A 169 13.05 14.40 8.77
N ALA A 170 13.62 13.83 9.83
CA ALA A 170 12.86 13.18 10.89
C ALA A 170 12.01 14.20 11.68
N ILE A 171 12.59 15.36 12.01
CA ILE A 171 11.93 16.46 12.71
C ILE A 171 10.82 17.07 11.85
N TYR A 172 11.14 17.47 10.63
CA TYR A 172 10.20 18.15 9.73
C TYR A 172 8.95 17.32 9.46
N PHE A 173 9.11 16.03 9.14
CA PHE A 173 7.98 15.14 8.87
C PHE A 173 7.36 14.55 10.14
N SER A 174 7.96 14.80 11.32
CA SER A 174 7.54 14.18 12.60
C SER A 174 7.31 12.67 12.46
N SER A 175 8.26 12.00 11.79
CA SER A 175 8.18 10.59 11.40
C SER A 175 8.90 9.70 12.41
N ARG A 176 8.12 8.92 13.18
CA ARG A 176 8.66 7.95 14.17
C ARG A 176 9.66 6.97 13.55
N ALA A 177 9.37 6.50 12.34
CA ALA A 177 10.22 5.56 11.64
C ALA A 177 11.58 6.20 11.25
N SER A 178 11.58 7.47 10.86
CA SER A 178 12.83 8.20 10.57
C SER A 178 13.66 8.48 11.82
N PHE A 179 13.01 8.76 12.95
CA PHE A 179 13.71 8.84 14.25
C PHE A 179 14.35 7.50 14.63
N ILE A 180 13.65 6.38 14.42
CA ILE A 180 14.21 5.04 14.66
C ILE A 180 15.42 4.82 13.75
N ILE A 181 15.33 5.10 12.45
CA ILE A 181 16.46 4.98 11.51
C ILE A 181 17.66 5.82 11.97
N LEU A 182 17.44 7.07 12.38
CA LEU A 182 18.49 7.96 12.88
C LEU A 182 19.19 7.41 14.12
N ILE A 183 18.43 7.01 15.14
CA ILE A 183 18.98 6.47 16.40
C ILE A 183 19.77 5.19 16.10
N THR A 184 19.17 4.27 15.33
CA THR A 184 19.81 3.00 14.96
C THR A 184 21.09 3.22 14.12
N LEU A 185 21.13 4.23 13.24
CA LEU A 185 22.33 4.61 12.48
C LEU A 185 23.45 5.12 13.41
N ILE A 186 23.14 6.01 14.35
CA ILE A 186 24.12 6.55 15.31
C ILE A 186 24.71 5.40 16.15
N LEU A 187 23.84 4.54 16.70
CA LEU A 187 24.24 3.37 17.50
C LEU A 187 25.10 2.38 16.71
N TYR A 188 24.77 2.13 15.44
CA TYR A 188 25.58 1.30 14.55
C TYR A 188 26.98 1.92 14.33
N LYS A 189 27.07 3.24 14.15
CA LYS A 189 28.36 3.92 13.91
C LYS A 189 29.28 3.98 15.12
N ILE A 190 28.74 4.10 16.32
CA ILE A 190 29.52 3.94 17.56
C ILE A 190 29.83 2.46 17.87
N ARG A 191 29.54 1.55 16.93
CA ARG A 191 29.86 0.10 16.96
C ARG A 191 29.23 -0.66 18.13
N ILE A 192 27.99 -0.32 18.50
CA ILE A 192 27.20 -1.17 19.40
C ILE A 192 27.02 -2.56 18.77
N ARG A 193 27.21 -3.61 19.57
CA ARG A 193 27.03 -4.99 19.11
C ARG A 193 25.60 -5.21 18.62
N PHE A 194 25.44 -5.92 17.50
CA PHE A 194 24.15 -6.14 16.85
C PHE A 194 23.00 -6.62 17.76
N PRO A 195 23.16 -7.60 18.69
CA PRO A 195 22.06 -7.99 19.57
C PRO A 195 21.62 -6.86 20.52
N ILE A 196 22.55 -6.04 21.00
CA ILE A 196 22.25 -4.88 21.84
C ILE A 196 21.56 -3.79 21.01
N LEU A 197 22.05 -3.55 19.79
CA LEU A 197 21.44 -2.62 18.84
C LEU A 197 19.98 -2.99 18.54
N LEU A 198 19.69 -4.28 18.36
CA LEU A 198 18.34 -4.79 18.17
C LEU A 198 17.44 -4.47 19.37
N ILE A 199 17.89 -4.79 20.59
CA ILE A 199 17.15 -4.53 21.82
C ILE A 199 16.85 -3.04 21.98
N ILE A 200 17.86 -2.17 21.83
CA ILE A 200 17.68 -0.72 21.93
C ILE A 200 16.69 -0.22 20.87
N THR A 201 16.80 -0.71 19.64
CA THR A 201 15.88 -0.33 18.56
C THR A 201 14.43 -0.71 18.87
N ILE A 202 14.21 -1.89 19.44
CA ILE A 202 12.88 -2.34 19.90
C ILE A 202 12.36 -1.42 21.01
N ILE A 203 13.18 -1.14 22.04
CA ILE A 203 12.81 -0.25 23.15
C ILE A 203 12.45 1.15 22.61
N CYS A 204 13.29 1.76 21.76
CA CYS A 204 13.02 3.06 21.16
C CYS A 204 11.71 3.04 20.34
N THR A 205 11.45 1.97 19.60
CA THR A 205 10.21 1.82 18.83
C THR A 205 8.98 1.80 19.74
N ILE A 206 9.05 1.05 20.84
CA ILE A 206 7.99 0.97 21.85
C ILE A 206 7.79 2.34 22.51
N CYS A 207 8.87 2.97 23.00
CA CYS A 207 8.79 4.30 23.62
C CYS A 207 8.16 5.33 22.68
N LEU A 208 8.63 5.44 21.43
CA LEU A 208 8.08 6.37 20.44
C LEU A 208 6.63 6.05 20.07
N ALA A 209 6.21 4.79 20.14
CA ALA A 209 4.82 4.40 19.91
C ALA A 209 3.88 4.90 21.02
N PHE A 210 4.38 5.03 22.26
CA PHE A 210 3.59 5.48 23.42
C PHE A 210 3.75 6.97 23.76
N THR A 211 4.78 7.65 23.26
CA THR A 211 4.98 9.10 23.50
C THR A 211 4.53 9.97 22.32
N LEU A 212 4.63 9.49 21.08
CA LEU A 212 4.28 10.25 19.88
C LEU A 212 3.07 9.65 19.17
N LYS A 213 1.99 10.44 19.04
CA LYS A 213 0.76 10.08 18.31
C LYS A 213 0.19 8.73 18.78
N THR A 214 -0.11 8.64 20.08
CA THR A 214 -0.64 7.42 20.75
C THR A 214 -1.86 6.83 20.05
N ASP A 215 -2.80 7.67 19.62
CA ASP A 215 -4.00 7.24 18.89
C ASP A 215 -3.66 6.59 17.53
N SER A 216 -2.57 7.01 16.88
CA SER A 216 -2.09 6.34 15.66
C SER A 216 -1.54 4.94 15.96
N SER A 217 -0.86 4.76 17.09
CA SER A 217 -0.35 3.44 17.51
C SER A 217 -1.49 2.49 17.88
N LEU A 218 -2.46 2.97 18.66
CA LEU A 218 -3.66 2.19 19.02
C LEU A 218 -4.47 1.79 17.78
N GLY A 219 -4.61 2.69 16.81
CA GLY A 219 -5.23 2.36 15.52
C GLY A 219 -4.48 1.27 14.76
N ARG A 220 -3.14 1.27 14.76
CA ARG A 220 -2.35 0.18 14.15
C ARG A 220 -2.50 -1.14 14.88
N ILE A 221 -2.57 -1.14 16.21
CA ILE A 221 -2.82 -2.35 17.00
C ILE A 221 -4.18 -2.97 16.62
N LEU A 222 -5.22 -2.14 16.45
CA LEU A 222 -6.53 -2.59 15.96
C LEU A 222 -6.41 -3.22 14.56
N ILE A 223 -5.68 -2.57 13.65
CA ILE A 223 -5.42 -3.09 12.31
C ILE A 223 -4.69 -4.43 12.36
N TRP A 224 -3.64 -4.55 13.18
CA TRP A 224 -2.88 -5.78 13.34
C TRP A 224 -3.72 -6.91 13.91
N ARG A 225 -4.55 -6.63 14.91
CA ARG A 225 -5.42 -7.65 15.50
C ARG A 225 -6.47 -8.15 14.51
N SER A 226 -7.08 -7.25 13.75
CA SER A 226 -8.02 -7.63 12.69
C SER A 226 -7.31 -8.40 11.56
N SER A 227 -6.09 -8.00 11.20
CA SER A 227 -5.27 -8.69 10.19
C SER A 227 -4.80 -10.06 10.66
N PHE A 228 -4.50 -10.22 11.95
CA PHE A 228 -4.15 -11.51 12.52
C PHE A 228 -5.30 -12.50 12.37
N ASN A 229 -6.56 -12.08 12.57
CA ASN A 229 -7.72 -12.93 12.31
C ASN A 229 -7.81 -13.35 10.84
N ILE A 230 -7.50 -12.46 9.89
CA ILE A 230 -7.43 -12.80 8.45
C ILE A 230 -6.42 -13.94 8.21
N PHE A 231 -5.25 -13.82 8.84
CA PHE A 231 -4.21 -14.84 8.76
C PHE A 231 -4.61 -16.16 9.42
N THR A 232 -5.21 -16.14 10.61
CA THR A 232 -5.61 -17.37 11.32
C THR A 232 -6.70 -18.14 10.58
N ASP A 233 -7.57 -17.43 9.86
CA ASP A 233 -8.62 -18.05 9.06
C ASP A 233 -8.08 -18.58 7.72
N ASN A 234 -6.92 -18.09 7.25
CA ASN A 234 -6.31 -18.47 5.97
C ASN A 234 -4.79 -18.76 6.08
N PRO A 235 -4.33 -19.66 6.97
CA PRO A 235 -2.91 -19.77 7.31
C PRO A 235 -2.06 -20.40 6.21
N GLY A 236 -2.63 -21.23 5.33
CA GLY A 236 -1.89 -21.97 4.30
C GLY A 236 -1.44 -21.10 3.12
N LEU A 237 -2.41 -20.68 2.30
CA LEU A 237 -2.21 -19.90 1.06
C LEU A 237 -2.67 -18.44 1.18
N GLY A 238 -3.10 -17.99 2.37
CA GLY A 238 -3.59 -16.62 2.57
C GLY A 238 -4.88 -16.32 1.80
N ILE A 239 -5.26 -15.05 1.75
CA ILE A 239 -6.46 -14.55 1.05
C ILE A 239 -6.23 -14.21 -0.43
N GLY A 240 -4.97 -14.14 -0.86
CA GLY A 240 -4.56 -13.86 -2.23
C GLY A 240 -4.06 -12.43 -2.39
N VAL A 241 -3.18 -12.25 -3.36
CA VAL A 241 -2.68 -10.90 -3.71
C VAL A 241 -3.85 -9.99 -4.04
N GLY A 242 -3.79 -8.72 -3.62
CA GLY A 242 -4.75 -7.67 -3.98
C GLY A 242 -6.13 -7.74 -3.30
N LYS A 243 -6.43 -8.77 -2.49
CA LYS A 243 -7.72 -8.89 -1.78
C LYS A 243 -7.78 -8.22 -0.41
N PHE A 244 -6.64 -7.84 0.17
CA PHE A 244 -6.59 -7.27 1.52
C PHE A 244 -7.56 -6.07 1.73
N PRO A 245 -7.62 -5.07 0.83
CA PRO A 245 -8.53 -3.92 1.00
C PRO A 245 -10.02 -4.27 0.89
N ASN A 246 -10.37 -5.39 0.25
CA ASN A 246 -11.74 -5.89 0.18
C ASN A 246 -12.11 -6.59 1.51
N ILE A 247 -11.26 -7.50 1.97
CA ILE A 247 -11.58 -8.41 3.07
C ILE A 247 -11.45 -7.74 4.45
N TYR A 248 -10.50 -6.82 4.60
CA TYR A 248 -10.16 -6.25 5.90
C TYR A 248 -11.36 -5.65 6.64
N MET A 249 -12.24 -4.94 5.93
CA MET A 249 -13.37 -4.23 6.56
C MET A 249 -14.39 -5.19 7.20
N ASP A 250 -14.54 -6.40 6.68
CA ASP A 250 -15.43 -7.39 7.29
C ASP A 250 -14.83 -7.94 8.58
N TYR A 251 -13.53 -8.25 8.58
CA TYR A 251 -12.81 -8.70 9.79
C TYR A 251 -12.76 -7.63 10.88
N GLN A 252 -12.56 -6.36 10.50
CA GLN A 252 -12.64 -5.26 11.47
C GLN A 252 -14.04 -5.21 12.11
N GLN A 253 -15.12 -5.35 11.33
CA GLN A 253 -16.48 -5.35 11.88
C GLN A 253 -16.74 -6.55 12.79
N MET A 254 -16.30 -7.74 12.40
CA MET A 254 -16.42 -8.94 13.24
C MET A 254 -15.68 -8.76 14.57
N PHE A 255 -14.48 -8.19 14.52
CA PHE A 255 -13.70 -7.88 15.71
C PHE A 255 -14.41 -6.85 16.61
N LEU A 256 -14.93 -5.75 16.05
CA LEU A 256 -15.66 -4.73 16.80
C LEU A 256 -16.98 -5.24 17.41
N ASN A 257 -17.64 -6.20 16.77
CA ASN A 257 -18.87 -6.82 17.30
C ASN A 257 -18.60 -7.87 18.38
N SER A 258 -17.34 -8.30 18.57
CA SER A 258 -16.99 -9.24 19.63
C SER A 258 -17.08 -8.57 21.00
N ILE A 259 -17.72 -9.26 21.96
CA ILE A 259 -18.02 -8.72 23.30
C ILE A 259 -16.69 -8.41 24.01
N LYS A 260 -16.41 -7.12 24.29
CA LYS A 260 -15.24 -6.52 24.98
C LYS A 260 -14.23 -5.73 24.11
N VAL A 261 -14.67 -4.93 23.13
CA VAL A 261 -13.80 -3.88 22.56
C VAL A 261 -14.01 -2.56 23.30
N SER A 262 -12.93 -1.87 23.65
CA SER A 262 -13.01 -0.56 24.32
C SER A 262 -13.54 0.54 23.37
N ASP A 263 -14.34 1.47 23.91
CA ASP A 263 -14.90 2.59 23.14
C ASP A 263 -13.82 3.39 22.41
N LYS A 264 -12.64 3.54 23.04
CA LYS A 264 -11.49 4.20 22.44
C LYS A 264 -10.96 3.47 21.19
N MET A 265 -10.88 2.14 21.20
CA MET A 265 -10.44 1.39 20.01
C MET A 265 -11.48 1.43 18.89
N SER A 266 -12.77 1.30 19.23
CA SER A 266 -13.86 1.40 18.26
C SER A 266 -13.87 2.78 17.56
N PHE A 267 -13.58 3.85 18.31
CA PHE A 267 -13.48 5.20 17.75
C PHE A 267 -12.34 5.38 16.72
N LEU A 268 -11.28 4.59 16.85
CA LEU A 268 -10.11 4.62 15.95
C LEU A 268 -10.29 3.78 14.68
N ALA A 269 -11.30 2.93 14.63
CA ALA A 269 -11.62 2.11 13.46
C ALA A 269 -11.97 2.96 12.24
N GLY A 270 -11.66 2.43 11.05
CA GLY A 270 -11.98 3.09 9.79
C GLY A 270 -11.38 2.36 8.59
N ASN A 271 -11.56 2.92 7.40
CA ASN A 271 -11.03 2.31 6.18
C ASN A 271 -9.51 2.24 6.20
N THR A 272 -8.96 1.09 5.82
CA THR A 272 -7.53 0.92 5.52
C THR A 272 -7.36 0.01 4.31
N SER A 273 -6.25 0.21 3.60
CA SER A 273 -5.85 -0.63 2.47
C SER A 273 -4.63 -1.48 2.78
N TYR A 274 -4.00 -1.28 3.95
CA TYR A 274 -2.75 -1.93 4.34
C TYR A 274 -2.78 -2.32 5.82
N ALA A 275 -2.00 -3.34 6.20
CA ALA A 275 -1.88 -3.77 7.58
C ALA A 275 -0.92 -2.87 8.39
N TYR A 276 -0.16 -1.98 7.74
CA TYR A 276 0.91 -1.19 8.37
C TYR A 276 1.98 -2.04 9.08
N ASN A 277 2.12 -3.28 8.63
CA ASN A 277 3.19 -4.22 8.93
C ASN A 277 3.28 -5.13 7.70
N ASP A 278 4.33 -4.93 6.90
CA ASP A 278 4.47 -5.61 5.61
C ASP A 278 4.56 -7.14 5.75
N PHE A 279 5.14 -7.65 6.85
CA PHE A 279 5.24 -9.08 7.10
C PHE A 279 3.88 -9.69 7.46
N LEU A 280 3.12 -9.02 8.32
CA LEU A 280 1.77 -9.45 8.65
C LEU A 280 0.86 -9.41 7.41
N GLU A 281 0.97 -8.35 6.61
CA GLU A 281 0.21 -8.24 5.35
C GLU A 281 0.64 -9.31 4.34
N PHE A 282 1.93 -9.63 4.25
CA PHE A 282 2.45 -10.72 3.42
C PHE A 282 1.86 -12.06 3.85
N LEU A 283 1.84 -12.35 5.15
CA LEU A 283 1.21 -13.56 5.70
C LEU A 283 -0.30 -13.60 5.44
N CYS A 284 -1.00 -12.46 5.54
CA CYS A 284 -2.42 -12.41 5.19
C CYS A 284 -2.62 -12.76 3.71
N LYS A 285 -1.83 -12.14 2.81
CA LYS A 285 -1.97 -12.31 1.35
C LYS A 285 -1.61 -13.73 0.90
N PHE A 286 -0.46 -14.24 1.32
CA PHE A 286 0.12 -15.46 0.76
C PHE A 286 0.10 -16.66 1.72
N GLY A 287 -0.10 -16.46 3.02
CA GLY A 287 -0.03 -17.54 4.01
C GLY A 287 1.39 -18.06 4.26
N LEU A 288 1.49 -19.11 5.05
CA LEU A 288 2.75 -19.69 5.52
C LEU A 288 3.54 -20.39 4.41
N LEU A 289 2.88 -21.08 3.48
CA LEU A 289 3.58 -21.91 2.49
C LEU A 289 4.41 -21.05 1.51
N PRO A 290 3.83 -20.09 0.77
CA PRO A 290 4.60 -19.13 -0.01
C PRO A 290 5.65 -18.35 0.79
N SER A 291 5.33 -17.95 2.03
CA SER A 291 6.27 -17.25 2.90
C SER A 291 7.50 -18.10 3.21
N PHE A 292 7.29 -19.38 3.51
CA PHE A 292 8.37 -20.33 3.75
C PHE A 292 9.20 -20.55 2.48
N ILE A 293 8.58 -20.69 1.31
CA ILE A 293 9.29 -20.84 0.03
C ILE A 293 10.23 -19.65 -0.21
N VAL A 294 9.74 -18.42 -0.07
CA VAL A 294 10.56 -17.21 -0.27
C VAL A 294 11.67 -17.12 0.76
N LEU A 295 11.38 -17.34 2.05
CA LEU A 295 12.39 -17.28 3.11
C LEU A 295 13.48 -18.35 2.93
N PHE A 296 13.08 -19.60 2.69
CA PHE A 296 14.00 -20.72 2.52
C PHE A 296 14.91 -20.51 1.31
N THR A 297 14.34 -20.12 0.17
CA THR A 297 15.13 -19.85 -1.04
C THR A 297 16.03 -18.62 -0.91
N ALA A 298 15.61 -17.57 -0.19
CA ALA A 298 16.46 -16.44 0.18
C ALA A 298 17.66 -16.90 1.01
N LEU A 299 17.41 -17.66 2.09
CA LEU A 299 18.47 -18.14 2.98
C LEU A 299 19.53 -18.94 2.22
N ILE A 300 19.13 -19.85 1.32
CA ILE A 300 20.11 -20.63 0.53
C ILE A 300 20.88 -19.74 -0.44
N THR A 301 20.20 -18.79 -1.10
CA THR A 301 20.82 -17.86 -2.07
C THR A 301 21.97 -17.06 -1.43
N TYR A 302 21.84 -16.72 -0.13
CA TYR A 302 22.80 -15.90 0.60
C TYR A 302 23.63 -16.65 1.66
N LYS A 303 23.42 -17.97 1.88
CA LYS A 303 24.01 -18.78 2.98
C LYS A 303 25.54 -18.74 3.08
N LYS A 304 26.26 -18.54 1.98
CA LYS A 304 27.73 -18.59 1.92
C LYS A 304 28.35 -17.30 1.37
N VAL A 305 27.58 -16.23 1.36
CA VAL A 305 28.02 -14.97 0.80
C VAL A 305 28.57 -14.10 1.92
N TYR A 306 29.77 -13.57 1.73
CA TYR A 306 30.22 -12.44 2.52
C TYR A 306 29.36 -11.21 2.19
N ILE A 307 28.52 -10.83 3.15
CA ILE A 307 27.76 -9.57 3.12
C ILE A 307 28.57 -8.56 3.94
N ASP A 308 28.92 -7.43 3.34
CA ASP A 308 29.60 -6.36 4.05
C ASP A 308 28.70 -5.79 5.16
N SER A 309 29.31 -5.28 6.24
CA SER A 309 28.57 -4.86 7.43
C SER A 309 27.54 -3.76 7.13
N ASN A 310 27.82 -2.87 6.18
CA ASN A 310 26.90 -1.80 5.79
C ASN A 310 25.68 -2.36 5.04
N SER A 311 25.87 -3.27 4.08
CA SER A 311 24.76 -3.93 3.38
C SER A 311 23.86 -4.72 4.34
N TYR A 312 24.47 -5.46 5.28
CA TYR A 312 23.71 -6.17 6.33
C TYR A 312 22.89 -5.19 7.18
N PHE A 313 23.49 -4.07 7.56
CA PHE A 313 22.80 -3.02 8.30
C PHE A 313 21.66 -2.36 7.51
N MET A 314 21.82 -2.16 6.20
CA MET A 314 20.74 -1.65 5.34
C MET A 314 19.56 -2.63 5.25
N ILE A 315 19.82 -3.95 5.12
CA ILE A 315 18.76 -4.97 5.18
C ILE A 315 18.01 -4.89 6.51
N PHE A 316 18.74 -4.75 7.62
CA PHE A 316 18.14 -4.60 8.94
C PHE A 316 17.24 -3.35 9.03
N LEU A 317 17.64 -2.22 8.45
CA LEU A 317 16.80 -1.01 8.41
C LEU A 317 15.56 -1.18 7.53
N PHE A 318 15.67 -1.87 6.39
CA PHE A 318 14.49 -2.23 5.57
C PHE A 318 13.54 -3.13 6.35
N PHE A 319 14.07 -4.12 7.09
CA PHE A 319 13.27 -5.00 7.94
C PHE A 319 12.51 -4.20 9.01
N ILE A 320 13.20 -3.34 9.77
CA ILE A 320 12.56 -2.49 10.79
C ILE A 320 11.48 -1.61 10.17
N SER A 321 11.80 -0.94 9.07
CA SER A 321 10.86 -0.04 8.37
C SER A 321 9.61 -0.80 7.93
N SER A 322 9.76 -2.05 7.48
CA SER A 322 8.68 -2.93 7.05
C SER A 322 7.82 -3.43 8.23
N CYS A 323 8.40 -3.60 9.42
CA CYS A 323 7.64 -3.97 10.63
C CYS A 323 6.73 -2.85 11.14
N ILE A 324 7.15 -1.59 10.99
CA ILE A 324 6.47 -0.41 11.57
C ILE A 324 5.67 0.39 10.54
N SER A 325 5.67 -0.02 9.27
CA SER A 325 4.96 0.69 8.20
C SER A 325 4.53 -0.26 7.09
N TYR A 326 4.02 0.30 6.00
CA TYR A 326 3.62 -0.42 4.78
C TYR A 326 4.60 -0.08 3.64
N PHE A 327 5.89 0.03 4.00
CA PHE A 327 6.97 0.47 3.12
C PHE A 327 7.06 -0.45 1.89
N ALA A 328 7.02 -1.76 2.09
CA ALA A 328 7.14 -2.74 1.03
C ALA A 328 5.86 -2.90 0.17
N GLN A 329 4.76 -2.20 0.47
CA GLN A 329 3.58 -2.16 -0.42
C GLN A 329 3.75 -1.15 -1.57
N ILE A 330 4.57 -0.11 -1.36
CA ILE A 330 4.78 0.97 -2.33
C ILE A 330 5.82 0.56 -3.36
N LEU A 331 5.49 0.74 -4.64
CA LEU A 331 6.31 0.30 -5.77
C LEU A 331 7.74 0.86 -5.76
N TYR A 332 7.90 2.16 -5.48
CA TYR A 332 9.22 2.79 -5.42
C TYR A 332 10.11 2.21 -4.31
N CYS A 333 9.49 1.89 -3.18
CA CYS A 333 10.16 1.23 -2.06
C CYS A 333 10.52 -0.22 -2.41
N GLN A 334 9.64 -0.95 -3.10
CA GLN A 334 9.92 -2.29 -3.61
C GLN A 334 11.10 -2.31 -4.58
N LEU A 335 11.16 -1.35 -5.51
CA LEU A 335 12.28 -1.21 -6.43
C LEU A 335 13.57 -0.87 -5.69
N LEU A 336 13.51 0.00 -4.68
CA LEU A 336 14.66 0.28 -3.82
C LEU A 336 15.13 -1.00 -3.12
N ILE A 337 14.24 -1.77 -2.50
CA ILE A 337 14.58 -3.05 -1.86
C ILE A 337 15.21 -4.01 -2.88
N ILE A 338 14.63 -4.15 -4.08
CA ILE A 338 15.14 -5.02 -5.13
C ILE A 338 16.53 -4.56 -5.62
N THR A 339 16.75 -3.26 -5.81
CA THR A 339 18.06 -2.74 -6.23
C THR A 339 19.12 -3.03 -5.18
N PHE A 340 18.79 -2.84 -3.90
CA PHE A 340 19.67 -3.19 -2.80
C PHE A 340 19.99 -4.69 -2.76
N ILE A 341 18.97 -5.54 -2.75
CA ILE A 341 19.14 -7.01 -2.73
C ILE A 341 19.97 -7.50 -3.93
N SER A 342 19.79 -6.88 -5.11
CA SER A 342 20.52 -7.23 -6.33
C SER A 342 21.99 -6.83 -6.29
N THR A 343 22.36 -5.78 -5.54
CA THR A 343 23.76 -5.37 -5.33
C THR A 343 24.50 -6.22 -4.29
N ILE A 344 23.79 -7.05 -3.52
CA ILE A 344 24.41 -7.99 -2.60
C ILE A 344 24.94 -9.17 -3.41
N ARG A 345 26.18 -9.58 -3.09
CA ARG A 345 26.77 -10.79 -3.67
C ARG A 345 25.84 -11.97 -3.41
N HIS A 346 25.72 -12.87 -4.37
CA HIS A 346 24.77 -13.98 -4.30
C HIS A 346 25.35 -15.22 -4.96
N ASN A 347 24.88 -16.39 -4.53
CA ASN A 347 25.22 -17.64 -5.19
C ASN A 347 24.26 -17.88 -6.36
N CYS A 348 24.79 -17.93 -7.58
CA CYS A 348 24.00 -18.29 -8.75
C CYS A 348 23.93 -19.81 -8.90
N ILE A 349 22.78 -20.32 -9.37
CA ILE A 349 22.71 -21.67 -9.94
C ILE A 349 22.95 -21.56 -11.44
N ASN A 350 23.82 -22.41 -11.97
CA ASN A 350 24.05 -22.49 -13.40
C ASN A 350 22.96 -23.37 -14.04
N LEU A 351 21.91 -22.75 -14.57
CA LEU A 351 20.83 -23.43 -15.31
C LEU A 351 21.19 -23.69 -16.77
N SER A 352 22.48 -23.86 -17.09
CA SER A 352 22.99 -24.07 -18.45
C SER A 352 22.48 -25.35 -19.13
N MET A 353 21.62 -26.13 -18.47
CA MET A 353 21.02 -27.37 -18.98
C MET A 353 19.73 -27.15 -19.79
N ILE A 354 19.15 -25.94 -19.84
CA ILE A 354 17.92 -25.69 -20.61
C ILE A 354 18.25 -25.48 -22.09
N LYS A 355 18.18 -26.57 -22.86
CA LYS A 355 18.45 -26.59 -24.31
C LYS A 355 17.61 -25.60 -25.14
N ARG A 356 16.45 -25.16 -24.63
CA ARG A 356 15.50 -24.24 -25.30
C ARG A 356 15.45 -22.82 -24.71
N LYS A 357 16.52 -22.34 -24.06
CA LYS A 357 16.56 -21.03 -23.38
C LYS A 357 16.09 -19.84 -24.25
N TYR A 358 16.40 -19.86 -25.54
CA TYR A 358 16.01 -18.78 -26.47
C TYR A 358 14.51 -18.72 -26.73
N ILE A 359 13.83 -19.89 -26.78
CA ILE A 359 12.37 -19.96 -26.97
C ILE A 359 11.66 -19.44 -25.73
N PHE A 360 12.09 -19.86 -24.53
CA PHE A 360 11.55 -19.36 -23.27
C PHE A 360 11.76 -17.85 -23.12
N ASN A 361 12.95 -17.34 -23.46
CA ASN A 361 13.22 -15.90 -23.44
C ASN A 361 12.36 -15.15 -24.45
N GLY A 362 12.14 -15.69 -25.65
CA GLY A 362 11.28 -15.09 -26.67
C GLY A 362 9.82 -14.95 -26.20
N ILE A 363 9.23 -16.03 -25.67
CA ILE A 363 7.87 -16.01 -25.10
C ILE A 363 7.78 -15.02 -23.94
N PHE A 364 8.79 -14.99 -23.09
CA PHE A 364 8.85 -14.09 -21.95
C PHE A 364 8.92 -12.61 -22.35
N ILE A 365 9.76 -12.26 -23.34
CA ILE A 365 9.82 -10.91 -23.91
C ILE A 365 8.49 -10.54 -24.57
N MET A 366 7.82 -11.48 -25.24
CA MET A 366 6.49 -11.26 -25.81
C MET A 366 5.43 -10.95 -24.73
N ILE A 367 5.43 -11.67 -23.61
CA ILE A 367 4.52 -11.39 -22.48
C ILE A 367 4.81 -10.00 -21.90
N LEU A 368 6.09 -9.65 -21.72
CA LEU A 368 6.47 -8.35 -21.20
C LEU A 368 6.09 -7.21 -22.14
N THR A 369 6.28 -7.36 -23.45
CA THR A 369 5.85 -6.36 -24.45
C THR A 369 4.33 -6.24 -24.56
N ALA A 370 3.58 -7.34 -24.46
CA ALA A 370 2.13 -7.28 -24.33
C ALA A 370 1.71 -6.53 -23.05
N SER A 371 2.42 -6.74 -21.94
CA SER A 371 2.16 -6.03 -20.69
C SER A 371 2.46 -4.53 -20.78
N THR A 372 3.56 -4.12 -21.44
CA THR A 372 3.90 -2.70 -21.64
C THR A 372 2.80 -2.00 -22.42
N PHE A 373 2.34 -2.62 -23.51
CA PHE A 373 1.26 -2.10 -24.34
C PHE A 373 -0.05 -1.98 -23.56
N LEU A 374 -0.38 -2.99 -22.74
CA LEU A 374 -1.55 -2.94 -21.87
C LEU A 374 -1.50 -1.78 -20.87
N PHE A 375 -0.35 -1.57 -20.21
CA PHE A 375 -0.19 -0.44 -19.29
C PHE A 375 -0.25 0.92 -20.00
N PHE A 376 0.30 1.01 -21.21
CA PHE A 376 0.18 2.20 -22.04
C PHE A 376 -1.27 2.50 -22.43
N ALA A 377 -2.01 1.48 -22.89
CA ALA A 377 -3.43 1.61 -23.21
C ALA A 377 -4.25 2.06 -21.99
N LYS A 378 -4.02 1.44 -20.82
CA LYS A 378 -4.64 1.85 -19.55
C LYS A 378 -4.27 3.27 -19.14
N HIS A 379 -3.01 3.66 -19.30
CA HIS A 379 -2.58 5.03 -19.01
C HIS A 379 -3.34 6.03 -19.89
N ASN A 380 -3.43 5.80 -21.19
CA ASN A 380 -4.12 6.69 -22.11
C ASN A 380 -5.62 6.79 -21.80
N GLU A 381 -6.30 5.67 -21.59
CA GLU A 381 -7.73 5.64 -21.25
C GLU A 381 -8.03 6.27 -19.89
N TYR A 382 -7.17 6.04 -18.90
CA TYR A 382 -7.31 6.66 -17.60
C TYR A 382 -6.98 8.16 -17.65
N LYS A 383 -6.03 8.57 -18.49
CA LYS A 383 -5.71 9.98 -18.76
C LYS A 383 -6.90 10.69 -19.37
N THR A 384 -7.48 10.14 -20.44
CA THR A 384 -8.68 10.72 -21.07
C THR A 384 -9.83 10.79 -20.09
N PHE A 385 -10.04 9.75 -19.28
CA PHE A 385 -11.03 9.74 -18.21
C PHE A 385 -10.87 10.89 -17.20
N ILE A 386 -9.63 11.18 -16.77
CA ILE A 386 -9.37 12.27 -15.81
C ILE A 386 -9.59 13.64 -16.47
N TYR A 387 -9.04 13.86 -17.66
CA TYR A 387 -9.00 15.20 -18.26
C TYR A 387 -10.28 15.59 -19.00
N LYS A 388 -11.10 14.63 -19.45
CA LYS A 388 -12.32 14.94 -20.21
C LYS A 388 -13.55 15.21 -19.34
N GLU A 389 -13.53 14.87 -18.04
CA GLU A 389 -14.49 15.12 -16.92
C GLU A 389 -16.02 15.33 -17.16
N LYS A 390 -16.58 15.36 -18.38
CA LYS A 390 -17.94 15.87 -18.65
C LYS A 390 -18.73 15.18 -19.78
N GLU A 391 -18.11 14.46 -20.70
CA GLU A 391 -18.86 13.82 -21.79
C GLU A 391 -19.07 12.33 -21.50
N SER A 392 -20.14 12.02 -20.75
CA SER A 392 -20.64 10.65 -20.48
C SER A 392 -19.62 9.70 -19.83
N TYR A 393 -19.86 9.27 -18.58
CA TYR A 393 -19.15 8.11 -18.00
C TYR A 393 -19.64 6.81 -18.65
N SER A 394 -19.44 6.67 -19.97
CA SER A 394 -19.66 5.43 -20.70
C SER A 394 -18.81 4.33 -20.09
N SER A 395 -19.27 3.08 -20.14
CA SER A 395 -18.49 1.94 -19.68
C SER A 395 -17.19 1.84 -20.48
N ILE A 396 -16.05 2.15 -19.85
CA ILE A 396 -14.69 1.96 -20.39
C ILE A 396 -14.18 0.58 -19.94
N PRO A 397 -14.28 -0.48 -20.77
CA PRO A 397 -14.09 -1.86 -20.31
C PRO A 397 -12.69 -2.13 -19.74
N ILE A 398 -11.65 -1.50 -20.31
CA ILE A 398 -10.26 -1.69 -19.86
C ILE A 398 -9.97 -1.13 -18.46
N LEU A 399 -10.87 -0.31 -17.91
CA LEU A 399 -10.78 0.27 -16.57
C LEU A 399 -11.74 -0.40 -15.56
N HIS A 400 -12.48 -1.44 -15.96
CA HIS A 400 -13.41 -2.14 -15.05
C HIS A 400 -12.71 -2.83 -13.86
N ASP A 401 -11.39 -2.97 -13.90
CA ASP A 401 -10.59 -3.47 -12.79
C ASP A 401 -9.94 -2.37 -11.94
N ASN A 402 -10.24 -1.09 -12.23
CA ASN A 402 -9.72 0.05 -11.51
C ASN A 402 -10.75 0.57 -10.48
N PRO A 403 -10.49 0.43 -9.17
CA PRO A 403 -11.46 0.82 -8.15
C PRO A 403 -11.80 2.32 -8.16
N GLN A 404 -10.86 3.18 -8.57
CA GLN A 404 -11.09 4.63 -8.64
C GLN A 404 -12.03 5.01 -9.79
N TYR A 405 -11.86 4.36 -10.94
CA TYR A 405 -12.79 4.50 -12.04
C TYR A 405 -14.19 4.04 -11.62
N LEU A 406 -14.30 2.86 -10.98
CA LEU A 406 -15.59 2.29 -10.57
C LEU A 406 -16.34 3.18 -9.57
N ILE A 407 -15.68 3.67 -8.51
CA ILE A 407 -16.37 4.52 -7.53
C ILE A 407 -16.81 5.85 -8.13
N ARG A 408 -16.03 6.44 -9.05
CA ARG A 408 -16.39 7.68 -9.73
C ARG A 408 -17.57 7.49 -10.67
N ARG A 409 -17.54 6.42 -11.46
CA ARG A 409 -18.66 6.03 -12.30
C ARG A 409 -19.91 5.83 -11.45
N ALA A 410 -19.82 5.11 -10.32
CA ALA A 410 -20.94 4.94 -9.40
C ALA A 410 -21.47 6.29 -8.88
N THR A 411 -20.59 7.22 -8.50
CA THR A 411 -21.03 8.56 -8.05
C THR A 411 -21.68 9.40 -9.15
N TYR A 412 -21.20 9.29 -10.38
CA TYR A 412 -21.79 9.97 -11.54
C TYR A 412 -23.17 9.40 -11.89
N LEU A 413 -23.28 8.06 -11.99
CA LEU A 413 -24.55 7.37 -12.20
C LEU A 413 -25.56 7.71 -11.11
N PHE A 414 -25.11 7.85 -9.86
CA PHE A 414 -25.94 8.29 -8.75
C PHE A 414 -26.46 9.72 -8.93
N ALA A 415 -25.61 10.65 -9.38
CA ALA A 415 -26.02 12.02 -9.70
C ALA A 415 -27.05 12.08 -10.83
N ASN A 416 -26.96 11.17 -11.80
CA ASN A 416 -27.91 11.01 -12.91
C ASN A 416 -29.16 10.18 -12.56
N LYS A 417 -29.32 9.75 -11.30
CA LYS A 417 -30.45 8.94 -10.80
C LYS A 417 -30.55 7.54 -11.45
N GLU A 418 -29.45 7.02 -12.01
CA GLU A 418 -29.39 5.67 -12.58
C GLU A 418 -29.10 4.61 -11.50
N HIS A 419 -29.99 4.48 -10.52
CA HIS A 419 -29.77 3.71 -9.30
C HIS A 419 -29.39 2.23 -9.52
N ASN A 420 -30.02 1.55 -10.48
CA ASN A 420 -29.69 0.17 -10.83
C ASN A 420 -28.25 0.01 -11.35
N ASN A 421 -27.76 0.99 -12.12
CA ASN A 421 -26.39 0.96 -12.65
C ASN A 421 -25.36 1.30 -11.57
N VAL A 422 -25.74 2.10 -10.57
CA VAL A 422 -24.91 2.34 -9.36
C VAL A 422 -24.66 1.02 -8.65
N ILE A 423 -25.72 0.26 -8.35
CA ILE A 423 -25.65 -1.03 -7.67
C ILE A 423 -24.72 -2.00 -8.41
N LYS A 424 -24.95 -2.22 -9.71
CA LYS A 424 -24.08 -3.07 -10.56
C LYS A 424 -22.60 -2.65 -10.54
N THR A 425 -22.35 -1.34 -10.57
CA THR A 425 -20.98 -0.80 -10.52
C THR A 425 -20.34 -1.01 -9.16
N LEU A 426 -21.13 -0.87 -8.08
CA LEU A 426 -20.66 -1.11 -6.71
C LEU A 426 -20.44 -2.60 -6.41
N ASP A 427 -21.23 -3.50 -6.99
CA ASP A 427 -21.00 -4.95 -6.90
C ASP A 427 -19.62 -5.29 -7.50
N THR A 428 -19.31 -4.73 -8.67
CA THR A 428 -17.98 -4.88 -9.29
C THR A 428 -16.88 -4.24 -8.44
N PHE A 429 -17.13 -3.05 -7.86
CA PHE A 429 -16.17 -2.39 -6.97
C PHE A 429 -15.85 -3.21 -5.73
N SER A 430 -16.87 -3.86 -5.16
CA SER A 430 -16.76 -4.65 -3.92
C SER A 430 -15.79 -5.83 -4.04
N TYR A 431 -15.52 -6.30 -5.26
CA TYR A 431 -14.51 -7.33 -5.51
C TYR A 431 -13.08 -6.85 -5.17
N TYR A 432 -12.80 -5.55 -5.32
CA TYR A 432 -11.47 -4.98 -5.13
C TYR A 432 -11.29 -4.26 -3.81
N ILE A 433 -12.29 -3.46 -3.42
CA ILE A 433 -12.22 -2.61 -2.24
C ILE A 433 -13.59 -2.58 -1.57
N LYS A 434 -13.58 -2.65 -0.24
CA LYS A 434 -14.75 -2.41 0.58
C LYS A 434 -14.50 -1.20 1.47
N SER A 435 -15.47 -0.30 1.59
CA SER A 435 -15.32 0.95 2.34
C SER A 435 -16.65 1.43 2.91
N ASP A 436 -16.61 2.22 3.98
CA ASP A 436 -17.83 2.82 4.54
C ASP A 436 -18.59 3.69 3.52
N GLU A 437 -17.86 4.36 2.63
CA GLU A 437 -18.42 5.27 1.64
C GLU A 437 -19.11 4.53 0.49
N SER A 438 -18.56 3.39 0.07
CA SER A 438 -19.21 2.54 -0.94
C SER A 438 -20.49 1.93 -0.40
N GLU A 439 -20.50 1.45 0.84
CA GLU A 439 -21.71 0.92 1.50
C GLU A 439 -22.78 2.01 1.68
N LEU A 440 -22.36 3.22 2.06
CA LEU A 440 -23.26 4.38 2.14
C LEU A 440 -23.87 4.74 0.78
N LEU A 441 -23.07 4.73 -0.29
CA LEU A 441 -23.57 5.00 -1.64
C LEU A 441 -24.53 3.91 -2.12
N TYR A 442 -24.25 2.65 -1.78
CA TYR A 442 -25.12 1.52 -2.05
C TYR A 442 -26.50 1.72 -1.42
N ALA A 443 -26.54 2.01 -0.12
CA ALA A 443 -27.79 2.30 0.58
C ALA A 443 -28.56 3.47 -0.05
N LYS A 444 -27.85 4.55 -0.40
CA LYS A 444 -28.48 5.71 -1.05
C LYS A 444 -29.11 5.37 -2.39
N ALA A 445 -28.54 4.43 -3.16
CA ALA A 445 -29.11 3.98 -4.42
C ALA A 445 -30.33 3.09 -4.23
N LEU A 446 -30.39 2.30 -3.15
CA LEU A 446 -31.52 1.43 -2.82
C LEU A 446 -32.76 2.19 -2.33
N ILE A 447 -32.59 3.33 -1.65
CA ILE A 447 -33.70 4.10 -1.08
C ILE A 447 -34.73 4.54 -2.15
N PRO A 448 -34.33 5.17 -3.28
CA PRO A 448 -35.27 5.50 -4.35
C PRO A 448 -35.94 4.28 -5.00
N LEU A 449 -35.29 3.13 -4.97
CA LEU A 449 -35.83 1.85 -5.44
C LEU A 449 -36.78 1.19 -4.44
N ARG A 450 -37.04 1.84 -3.30
CA ARG A 450 -37.90 1.36 -2.20
C ARG A 450 -37.42 0.07 -1.52
N GLN A 451 -36.16 -0.30 -1.72
CA GLN A 451 -35.51 -1.43 -1.04
C GLN A 451 -34.98 -1.00 0.34
N TYR A 452 -35.89 -0.61 1.23
CA TYR A 452 -35.52 0.02 2.50
C TYR A 452 -34.83 -0.93 3.49
N GLN A 453 -35.18 -2.21 3.47
CA GLN A 453 -34.56 -3.21 4.35
C GLN A 453 -33.08 -3.41 4.00
N GLU A 454 -32.76 -3.64 2.73
CA GLU A 454 -31.38 -3.73 2.24
C GLU A 454 -30.63 -2.41 2.50
N ALA A 455 -31.27 -1.25 2.27
CA ALA A 455 -30.66 0.05 2.57
C ALA A 455 -30.29 0.20 4.06
N GLU A 456 -31.14 -0.26 4.97
CA GLU A 456 -30.87 -0.27 6.41
C GLU A 456 -29.63 -1.11 6.74
N GLU A 457 -29.49 -2.29 6.13
CA GLU A 457 -28.33 -3.17 6.32
C GLU A 457 -27.03 -2.52 5.84
N HIS A 458 -27.01 -1.95 4.64
CA HIS A 458 -25.84 -1.25 4.09
C HIS A 458 -25.45 -0.02 4.94
N LEU A 459 -26.41 0.73 5.47
CA LEU A 459 -26.13 1.85 6.38
C LEU A 459 -25.54 1.36 7.70
N LYS A 460 -26.11 0.31 8.30
CA LYS A 460 -25.57 -0.30 9.53
C LYS A 460 -24.15 -0.83 9.30
N LYS A 461 -23.90 -1.45 8.15
CA LYS A 461 -22.58 -1.94 7.75
C LYS A 461 -21.57 -0.80 7.60
N SER A 462 -21.95 0.29 6.92
CA SER A 462 -21.15 1.52 6.82
C SER A 462 -20.81 2.11 8.20
N ILE A 463 -21.77 2.15 9.12
CA ILE A 463 -21.57 2.62 10.50
C ILE A 463 -20.56 1.73 11.25
N LYS A 464 -20.67 0.41 11.14
CA LYS A 464 -19.73 -0.52 11.79
C LYS A 464 -18.33 -0.47 11.18
N MET A 465 -18.23 -0.22 9.89
CA MET A 465 -16.94 -0.02 9.18
C MET A 465 -16.19 1.21 9.67
N TYR A 466 -16.90 2.32 9.91
CA TYR A 466 -16.29 3.57 10.35
C TYR A 466 -17.13 4.24 11.45
N PRO A 467 -17.04 3.75 12.70
CA PRO A 467 -17.91 4.16 13.80
C PRO A 467 -17.85 5.63 14.17
N SER A 468 -16.76 6.35 13.90
CA SER A 468 -16.65 7.78 14.20
C SER A 468 -17.20 8.73 13.11
N LYS A 469 -17.67 8.20 11.96
CA LYS A 469 -18.30 9.02 10.90
C LYS A 469 -19.79 9.26 11.15
N PHE A 470 -20.23 10.49 10.89
CA PHE A 470 -21.60 10.95 11.09
C PHE A 470 -22.55 10.62 9.94
N LYS A 471 -22.05 10.62 8.70
CA LYS A 471 -22.88 10.62 7.49
C LYS A 471 -23.81 9.41 7.38
N ALA A 472 -23.30 8.21 7.62
CA ALA A 472 -24.13 7.00 7.55
C ALA A 472 -25.21 6.94 8.64
N ARG A 473 -24.91 7.42 9.86
CA ARG A 473 -25.93 7.55 10.93
C ARG A 473 -27.01 8.56 10.58
N TYR A 474 -26.62 9.68 9.99
CA TYR A 474 -27.58 10.68 9.54
C TYR A 474 -28.54 10.10 8.51
N GLU A 475 -28.03 9.42 7.47
CA GLU A 475 -28.89 8.78 6.47
C GLU A 475 -29.77 7.67 7.09
N LEU A 476 -29.27 6.92 8.07
CA LEU A 476 -30.06 5.91 8.79
C LEU A 476 -31.20 6.53 9.61
N MET A 477 -30.93 7.64 10.29
CA MET A 477 -31.96 8.41 11.00
C MET A 477 -33.03 8.92 10.03
N ILE A 478 -32.64 9.45 8.87
CA ILE A 478 -33.57 9.92 7.83
C ILE A 478 -34.38 8.76 7.26
N LEU A 479 -33.76 7.59 7.02
CA LEU A 479 -34.46 6.38 6.58
C LEU A 479 -35.58 6.00 7.56
N TYR A 480 -35.27 5.97 8.86
CA TYR A 480 -36.26 5.65 9.89
C TYR A 480 -37.35 6.72 10.03
N LYS A 481 -37.00 8.01 10.01
CA LYS A 481 -37.97 9.12 10.14
C LYS A 481 -38.91 9.20 8.94
N ASN A 482 -38.36 9.18 7.72
CA ASN A 482 -39.12 9.59 6.52
C ASN A 482 -39.68 8.41 5.72
N HIS A 483 -38.96 7.28 5.63
CA HIS A 483 -39.35 6.17 4.77
C HIS A 483 -40.01 5.02 5.53
N LEU A 484 -39.38 4.57 6.62
CA LEU A 484 -39.89 3.47 7.44
C LEU A 484 -40.90 3.93 8.51
N LYS A 485 -41.00 5.23 8.77
CA LYS A 485 -41.86 5.84 9.81
C LYS A 485 -41.70 5.19 11.20
N ASN A 486 -40.48 4.74 11.51
CA ASN A 486 -40.15 4.14 12.80
C ASN A 486 -39.44 5.19 13.67
N HIS A 487 -40.24 6.01 14.35
CA HIS A 487 -39.73 7.13 15.14
C HIS A 487 -38.85 6.68 16.31
N GLU A 488 -39.17 5.56 16.95
CA GLU A 488 -38.38 5.00 18.05
C GLU A 488 -36.92 4.72 17.62
N LYS A 489 -36.73 3.97 16.53
CA LYS A 489 -35.39 3.71 15.98
C LYS A 489 -34.72 5.01 15.49
N GLY A 490 -35.47 5.91 14.87
CA GLY A 490 -34.96 7.20 14.42
C GLY A 490 -34.41 8.06 15.56
N LEU A 491 -35.14 8.15 16.68
CA LEU A 491 -34.74 8.88 17.88
C LEU A 491 -33.55 8.22 18.59
N ALA A 492 -33.49 6.88 18.59
CA ALA A 492 -32.32 6.16 19.11
C ALA A 492 -31.04 6.57 18.35
N VAL A 493 -31.08 6.55 17.01
CA VAL A 493 -29.95 6.99 16.17
C VAL A 493 -29.65 8.49 16.36
N ALA A 494 -30.67 9.33 16.51
CA ALA A 494 -30.48 10.76 16.77
C ALA A 494 -29.72 11.00 18.09
N ARG A 495 -30.06 10.26 19.15
CA ARG A 495 -29.36 10.32 20.45
C ARG A 495 -27.92 9.84 20.32
N GLU A 496 -27.65 8.80 19.55
CA GLU A 496 -26.28 8.35 19.23
C GLU A 496 -25.48 9.47 18.54
N ILE A 497 -26.06 10.12 17.52
CA ILE A 497 -25.42 11.22 16.78
C ILE A 497 -25.01 12.36 17.72
N VAL A 498 -25.90 12.76 18.64
CA VAL A 498 -25.61 13.86 19.58
C VAL A 498 -24.49 13.50 20.54
N LYS A 499 -24.47 12.25 21.03
CA LYS A 499 -23.44 11.73 21.96
C LYS A 499 -22.08 11.46 21.28
N LEU A 500 -22.06 11.24 19.97
CA LEU A 500 -20.83 10.86 19.26
C LEU A 500 -19.78 12.00 19.31
N PRO A 501 -18.54 11.73 19.78
CA PRO A 501 -17.48 12.72 19.77
C PRO A 501 -17.00 13.01 18.33
N GLU A 502 -16.61 14.26 18.06
CA GLU A 502 -16.10 14.65 16.74
C GLU A 502 -14.60 14.41 16.65
N LYS A 503 -14.18 13.57 15.72
CA LYS A 503 -12.73 13.35 15.46
C LYS A 503 -12.08 14.59 14.84
N ILE A 504 -12.80 15.24 13.93
CA ILE A 504 -12.47 16.53 13.31
C ILE A 504 -13.80 17.29 13.17
N PRO A 505 -13.99 18.44 13.85
CA PRO A 505 -15.20 19.22 13.70
C PRO A 505 -15.31 19.75 12.27
N THR A 506 -16.46 19.54 11.64
CA THR A 506 -16.74 20.01 10.27
C THR A 506 -18.11 20.66 10.22
N GLY A 507 -18.34 21.58 9.27
CA GLY A 507 -19.67 22.18 9.09
C GLY A 507 -20.77 21.13 8.90
N LEU A 508 -20.46 20.01 8.24
CA LEU A 508 -21.38 18.88 8.07
C LEU A 508 -21.67 18.16 9.39
N SER A 509 -20.67 17.90 10.25
CA SER A 509 -20.89 17.23 11.53
C SER A 509 -21.74 18.08 12.47
N LEU A 510 -21.50 19.40 12.50
CA LEU A 510 -22.31 20.36 13.23
C LEU A 510 -23.76 20.41 12.74
N TYR A 511 -23.96 20.46 11.42
CA TYR A 511 -25.30 20.41 10.81
C TYR A 511 -26.04 19.13 11.22
N ILE A 512 -25.39 17.96 11.08
CA ILE A 512 -25.98 16.67 11.44
C ILE A 512 -26.38 16.63 12.92
N LYS A 513 -25.51 17.10 13.82
CA LYS A 513 -25.80 17.16 15.26
C LYS A 513 -26.97 18.09 15.57
N ARG A 514 -27.01 19.27 14.95
CA ARG A 514 -28.12 20.23 15.13
C ARG A 514 -29.44 19.63 14.64
N TYR A 515 -29.43 18.99 13.47
CA TYR A 515 -30.61 18.33 12.94
C TYR A 515 -31.11 17.22 13.88
N ALA A 516 -30.20 16.38 14.39
CA ALA A 516 -30.55 15.32 15.33
C ALA A 516 -31.11 15.88 16.65
N LYS A 517 -30.56 16.97 17.18
CA LYS A 517 -31.12 17.66 18.36
C LYS A 517 -32.53 18.18 18.11
N ASN A 518 -32.74 18.85 16.98
CA ASN A 518 -34.07 19.36 16.63
C ASN A 518 -35.09 18.23 16.52
N TYR A 519 -34.72 17.10 15.91
CA TYR A 519 -35.61 15.94 15.79
C TYR A 519 -35.97 15.33 17.16
N ILE A 520 -35.04 15.31 18.11
CA ILE A 520 -35.32 14.88 19.49
C ILE A 520 -36.30 15.86 20.15
N ASN A 521 -36.05 17.16 20.05
CA ASN A 521 -36.91 18.19 20.65
C ASN A 521 -38.33 18.21 20.04
N GLU A 522 -38.47 17.99 18.72
CA GLU A 522 -39.76 17.89 18.04
C GLU A 522 -40.62 16.76 18.65
N SER A 523 -40.01 15.62 18.97
CA SER A 523 -40.72 14.50 19.59
C SER A 523 -41.02 14.74 21.06
N GLU A 524 -40.09 15.32 21.83
CA GLU A 524 -40.33 15.66 23.25
C GLU A 524 -41.44 16.70 23.43
N ASN A 525 -41.64 17.58 22.44
CA ASN A 525 -42.72 18.56 22.42
C ASN A 525 -44.04 18.04 21.81
N GLY A 526 -44.13 16.77 21.43
CA GLY A 526 -45.36 16.13 20.93
C GLY A 526 -45.74 16.47 19.47
N PHE A 527 -44.81 16.99 18.66
CA PHE A 527 -45.07 17.25 17.24
C PHE A 527 -44.92 16.00 16.35
N ILE A 528 -44.28 14.96 16.87
CA ILE A 528 -43.99 13.66 16.23
C ILE A 528 -44.06 12.59 17.30
#